data_AF-A0A973IXB5-F1
#
_entry.id   AF-A0A973IXB5-F1
#
_cell.length_a   1.000
_cell.length_b   1.000
_cell.length_c   1.000
_cell.angle_alpha   90.00
_cell.angle_beta   90.00
_cell.angle_gamma   90.00
#
_symmetry.space_group_name_H-M   'P 1'
#
loop_
_entity.id
_entity.type
_entity.pdbx_description
1 polymer ?
#
loop_
_entity_poly.entity_id
_entity_poly.type
_entity_poly.pdbx_seq_one_letter_code
_entity_poly.pdbx_strand_id
1 'polypeptide(L)'
;GKAGEFHSGSDVVGWFAPPRKALDLIHDITETGGFRSMAMDVFETREGNLLINELQSIFGSFDTAQMYIDGTPGRYKRIGGDFVFEEGRFCKNSSCNLRIEDLLTQLNQSTIATL
;
A
#
# COMPACT_ATOMS: atom_id res chain seq x y z
N GLY A 1 -13.31 13.54 -12.13
CA GLY A 1 -13.23 13.09 -13.53
C GLY A 1 -14.62 12.79 -14.06
N LYS A 2 -14.87 12.99 -15.37
CA LYS A 2 -16.11 12.59 -16.04
C LYS A 2 -15.99 11.13 -16.49
N ALA A 3 -17.12 10.42 -16.55
CA ALA A 3 -17.15 9.04 -17.03
C ALA A 3 -16.77 8.96 -18.53
N GLY A 4 -15.77 8.14 -18.87
CA GLY A 4 -15.38 7.84 -20.26
C GLY A 4 -13.96 8.26 -20.66
N GLU A 5 -13.20 8.94 -19.78
CA GLU A 5 -11.80 9.27 -20.02
C GLU A 5 -10.88 8.31 -19.24
N PHE A 6 -9.75 7.94 -19.85
CA PHE A 6 -8.72 7.10 -19.21
C PHE A 6 -8.15 7.85 -17.99
N HIS A 7 -8.20 7.23 -16.82
CA HIS A 7 -7.69 7.83 -15.58
C HIS A 7 -6.16 7.75 -15.45
N SER A 8 -5.51 6.87 -16.22
CA SER A 8 -4.05 6.86 -16.38
C SER A 8 -3.64 8.10 -17.16
N GLY A 9 -3.20 9.15 -16.45
CA GLY A 9 -2.77 10.42 -17.04
C GLY A 9 -3.70 11.62 -16.82
N SER A 10 -4.72 11.53 -15.96
CA SER A 10 -5.58 12.68 -15.65
C SER A 10 -4.98 13.70 -14.67
N ASP A 11 -3.80 13.41 -14.11
CA ASP A 11 -3.13 14.15 -13.01
C ASP A 11 -3.98 14.35 -11.74
N VAL A 12 -5.18 13.78 -11.68
CA VAL A 12 -6.06 13.82 -10.50
C VAL A 12 -5.75 12.62 -9.62
N VAL A 13 -5.01 12.86 -8.54
CA VAL A 13 -4.66 11.86 -7.53
C VAL A 13 -5.25 12.26 -6.18
N GLY A 14 -5.93 11.31 -5.52
CA GLY A 14 -6.44 11.48 -4.17
C GLY A 14 -5.63 10.66 -3.17
N TRP A 15 -5.11 11.31 -2.14
CA TRP A 15 -4.36 10.67 -1.05
C TRP A 15 -5.25 10.46 0.18
N PHE A 16 -6.38 9.81 0.01
CA PHE A 16 -7.34 9.58 1.09
C PHE A 16 -7.15 8.21 1.72
N ALA A 17 -7.74 8.00 2.90
CA ALA A 17 -7.82 6.68 3.49
C ALA A 17 -8.50 5.69 2.51
N PRO A 18 -7.85 4.57 2.15
CA PRO A 18 -8.47 3.59 1.28
C PRO A 18 -9.64 2.91 1.98
N PRO A 19 -10.66 2.45 1.23
CA PRO A 19 -11.78 1.73 1.82
C PRO A 19 -11.31 0.40 2.43
N ARG A 20 -11.90 0.01 3.56
CA ARG A 20 -11.54 -1.21 4.31
C ARG A 20 -11.46 -2.46 3.44
N LYS A 21 -12.41 -2.65 2.51
CA LYS A 21 -12.41 -3.77 1.56
C LYS A 21 -11.16 -3.85 0.67
N ALA A 22 -10.55 -2.71 0.31
CA ALA A 22 -9.33 -2.70 -0.49
C ALA A 22 -8.12 -3.10 0.37
N LEU A 23 -8.09 -2.68 1.63
CA LEU A 23 -7.07 -3.07 2.61
C LEU A 23 -7.15 -4.56 2.95
N ASP A 24 -8.35 -5.10 3.14
CA ASP A 24 -8.55 -6.53 3.37
C ASP A 24 -8.12 -7.33 2.13
N LEU A 25 -8.54 -6.92 0.92
CA LEU A 25 -8.18 -7.58 -0.33
C LEU A 25 -6.67 -7.63 -0.57
N ILE A 26 -5.96 -6.49 -0.46
CA ILE A 26 -4.51 -6.48 -0.68
C ILE A 26 -3.78 -7.31 0.38
N HIS A 27 -4.26 -7.30 1.63
CA HIS A 27 -3.70 -8.15 2.68
C HIS A 27 -3.82 -9.63 2.31
N ASP A 28 -5.02 -10.09 1.95
CA ASP A 28 -5.27 -11.49 1.60
C ASP A 28 -4.41 -11.94 0.40
N ILE A 29 -4.24 -11.08 -0.61
CA ILE A 29 -3.35 -11.33 -1.75
C ILE A 29 -1.90 -11.47 -1.27
N THR A 30 -1.42 -10.54 -0.44
CA THR A 30 -0.03 -10.55 0.03
C THR A 30 0.28 -11.76 0.91
N GLU A 31 -0.64 -12.16 1.80
CA GLU A 31 -0.47 -13.35 2.63
C GLU A 31 -0.54 -14.63 1.80
N THR A 32 -1.50 -14.74 0.88
CA THR A 32 -1.66 -15.91 0.01
C THR A 32 -0.44 -16.09 -0.91
N GLY A 33 0.09 -14.99 -1.44
CA GLY A 33 1.22 -15.01 -2.38
C GLY A 33 2.60 -14.94 -1.72
N GLY A 34 2.69 -14.76 -0.39
CA GLY A 34 3.95 -14.55 0.31
C GLY A 34 4.68 -13.26 -0.08
N PHE A 35 3.95 -12.23 -0.50
CA PHE A 35 4.51 -10.94 -0.91
C PHE A 35 4.69 -10.00 0.29
N ARG A 36 5.87 -9.38 0.39
CA ARG A 36 6.22 -8.47 1.50
C ARG A 36 6.12 -6.99 1.14
N SER A 37 5.99 -6.69 -0.15
CA SER A 37 5.85 -5.35 -0.71
C SER A 37 5.05 -5.45 -2.00
N MET A 38 3.92 -4.75 -2.07
CA MET A 38 3.06 -4.74 -3.25
C MET A 38 2.26 -3.43 -3.33
N ALA A 39 2.12 -2.91 -4.55
CA ALA A 39 1.06 -1.98 -4.91
C ALA A 39 -0.01 -2.75 -5.70
N MET A 40 -1.27 -2.40 -5.45
CA MET A 40 -2.44 -3.01 -6.09
C MET A 40 -3.28 -1.91 -6.69
N ASP A 41 -3.47 -1.98 -8.00
CA ASP A 41 -4.36 -1.09 -8.73
C ASP A 41 -5.69 -1.81 -8.95
N VAL A 42 -6.79 -1.12 -8.66
CA VAL A 42 -8.13 -1.68 -8.76
C VAL A 42 -9.09 -0.74 -9.49
N PHE A 43 -10.05 -1.33 -10.18
CA PHE A 43 -11.28 -0.65 -10.58
C PHE A 43 -12.40 -0.98 -9.60
N GLU A 44 -13.28 -0.02 -9.32
CA GLU A 44 -14.49 -0.24 -8.54
C GLU A 44 -15.71 -0.25 -9.46
N THR A 45 -16.53 -1.31 -9.39
CA THR A 45 -17.78 -1.38 -10.14
C THR A 45 -18.84 -0.47 -9.54
N ARG A 46 -19.95 -0.23 -10.27
CA ARG A 46 -21.06 0.59 -9.77
C ARG A 46 -21.72 0.00 -8.52
N GLU A 47 -21.64 -1.32 -8.37
CA GLU A 47 -22.14 -2.09 -7.23
C GLU A 47 -21.12 -2.13 -6.07
N GLY A 48 -19.95 -1.52 -6.24
CA GLY A 48 -18.88 -1.47 -5.24
C GLY A 48 -17.98 -2.70 -5.21
N ASN A 49 -18.01 -3.56 -6.23
CA ASN A 49 -17.06 -4.67 -6.30
C ASN A 49 -15.68 -4.17 -6.73
N LEU A 50 -14.60 -4.77 -6.23
CA LEU A 50 -13.24 -4.46 -6.65
C LEU A 50 -12.79 -5.44 -7.73
N LEU A 51 -12.28 -4.92 -8.84
CA LEU A 51 -11.65 -5.67 -9.92
C LEU A 51 -10.15 -5.32 -9.94
N ILE A 52 -9.28 -6.32 -9.76
CA ILE A 52 -7.83 -6.10 -9.77
C ILE A 52 -7.38 -5.85 -11.20
N ASN A 53 -6.64 -4.76 -11.40
CA ASN A 53 -6.03 -4.41 -12.68
C ASN A 53 -4.54 -4.81 -12.69
N GLU A 54 -3.77 -4.36 -11.69
CA GLU A 54 -2.32 -4.61 -11.62
C GLU A 54 -1.88 -4.96 -10.20
N LEU A 55 -0.83 -5.80 -10.13
CA LEU A 55 -0.09 -6.12 -8.91
C LEU A 55 1.39 -5.89 -9.19
N GLN A 56 2.03 -5.01 -8.42
CA GLN A 56 3.40 -4.58 -8.67
C GLN A 56 4.24 -4.74 -7.40
N SER A 57 5.28 -5.57 -7.44
CA SER A 57 6.18 -5.79 -6.30
C SER A 57 7.17 -4.63 -6.08
N ILE A 58 7.49 -3.92 -7.16
CA ILE A 58 8.34 -2.73 -7.18
C ILE A 58 7.52 -1.55 -7.68
N PHE A 59 7.37 -0.56 -6.81
CA PHE A 59 6.59 0.65 -7.07
C PHE A 59 7.21 1.83 -6.32
N GLY A 60 6.91 3.03 -6.80
CA GLY A 60 7.26 4.29 -6.16
C GLY A 60 6.03 5.19 -6.04
N SER A 61 6.12 6.18 -5.15
CA SER A 61 5.10 7.23 -5.01
C SER A 61 5.81 8.58 -5.13
N PHE A 62 5.16 9.54 -5.77
CA PHE A 62 5.68 10.90 -5.86
C PHE A 62 5.42 11.69 -4.56
N ASP A 63 4.32 11.43 -3.85
CA ASP A 63 4.14 11.93 -2.48
C ASP A 63 4.85 11.00 -1.51
N THR A 64 5.43 11.59 -0.47
CA THR A 64 6.08 10.87 0.63
C THR A 64 5.08 10.36 1.67
N ALA A 65 3.86 10.89 1.67
CA ALA A 65 2.72 10.35 2.41
C ALA A 65 2.05 9.23 1.60
N GLN A 66 1.53 8.21 2.30
CA GLN A 66 0.74 7.16 1.66
C GLN A 66 -0.75 7.55 1.59
N MET A 67 -1.23 8.30 2.59
CA MET A 67 -2.56 8.90 2.65
C MET A 67 -2.56 10.04 3.67
N TYR A 68 -3.62 10.83 3.69
CA TYR A 68 -3.91 11.86 4.68
C TYR A 68 -5.26 11.60 5.34
N ILE A 69 -5.33 11.80 6.66
CA ILE A 69 -6.57 11.86 7.44
C ILE A 69 -6.61 13.23 8.12
N ASP A 70 -7.62 14.04 7.81
CA ASP A 70 -7.78 15.41 8.33
C ASP A 70 -6.51 16.29 8.18
N GLY A 71 -5.77 16.08 7.09
CA GLY A 71 -4.52 16.81 6.79
C GLY A 71 -3.25 16.18 7.39
N THR A 72 -3.37 15.15 8.23
CA THR A 72 -2.24 14.44 8.83
C THR A 72 -1.77 13.30 7.93
N PRO A 73 -0.50 13.28 7.48
CA PRO A 73 0.02 12.19 6.65
C PRO A 73 0.24 10.93 7.49
N GLY A 74 -0.03 9.76 6.91
CA GLY A 74 0.25 8.49 7.59
C GLY A 74 0.02 7.27 6.71
N ARG A 75 -0.06 6.12 7.37
CA ARG A 75 -0.44 4.83 6.80
C ARG A 75 -1.33 4.06 7.76
N TYR A 76 -1.95 2.99 7.28
CA TYR A 76 -2.53 1.98 8.15
C TYR A 76 -1.53 0.84 8.41
N LYS A 77 -1.52 0.33 9.64
CA LYS A 77 -0.87 -0.92 10.02
C LYS A 77 -1.90 -1.92 10.49
N ARG A 78 -1.74 -3.18 10.10
CA ARG A 78 -2.56 -4.26 10.62
C ARG A 78 -2.03 -4.70 11.98
N ILE A 79 -2.77 -4.45 13.05
CA ILE A 79 -2.42 -4.79 14.43
C ILE A 79 -3.63 -5.50 15.05
N GLY A 80 -3.45 -6.74 15.53
CA GLY A 80 -4.54 -7.50 16.15
C GLY A 80 -5.73 -7.79 15.23
N GLY A 81 -5.53 -7.78 13.90
CA GLY A 81 -6.60 -7.96 12.91
C GLY A 81 -7.28 -6.66 12.46
N ASP A 82 -6.94 -5.53 13.07
CA ASP A 82 -7.49 -4.21 12.74
C ASP A 82 -6.48 -3.31 12.05
N PHE A 83 -6.97 -2.33 11.29
CA PHE A 83 -6.14 -1.29 10.67
C PHE A 83 -6.06 -0.08 11.59
N VAL A 84 -4.88 0.16 12.15
CA VAL A 84 -4.58 1.27 13.04
C VAL A 84 -3.79 2.32 12.28
N PHE A 85 -4.21 3.58 12.37
CA PHE A 85 -3.50 4.69 11.74
C PHE A 85 -2.16 4.95 12.45
N GLU A 86 -1.10 5.06 11.67
CA GLU A 86 0.24 5.46 12.13
C GLU A 86 0.60 6.74 11.37
N GLU A 87 0.76 7.84 12.11
CA GLU A 87 1.22 9.12 11.55
C GLU A 87 2.66 8.99 11.03
N GLY A 88 2.91 9.55 9.85
CA GLY A 88 4.24 9.60 9.27
C GLY A 88 4.29 9.67 7.75
N ARG A 89 5.52 9.75 7.22
CA ARG A 89 5.80 9.80 5.78
C ARG A 89 6.67 8.61 5.40
N PHE A 90 6.02 7.59 4.85
CA PHE A 90 6.58 6.25 4.64
C PHE A 90 7.06 6.00 3.20
N CYS A 91 6.64 6.82 2.24
CA CYS A 91 6.94 6.64 0.82
C CYS A 91 8.23 7.36 0.35
N LYS A 92 9.15 7.68 1.27
CA LYS A 92 10.44 8.33 0.96
C LYS A 92 11.33 7.43 0.09
N ASN A 93 12.21 8.07 -0.69
CA ASN A 93 13.13 7.39 -1.62
C ASN A 93 12.40 6.40 -2.54
N SER A 94 11.32 6.85 -3.19
CA SER A 94 10.47 6.01 -4.04
C SER A 94 9.92 4.77 -3.31
N SER A 95 9.50 4.95 -2.05
CA SER A 95 9.04 3.88 -1.15
C SER A 95 10.08 2.77 -0.87
N CYS A 96 11.37 3.01 -1.08
CA CYS A 96 12.41 1.99 -0.88
C CYS A 96 12.81 1.79 0.58
N ASN A 97 12.63 2.78 1.46
CA ASN A 97 13.09 2.68 2.85
C ASN A 97 12.54 1.45 3.57
N LEU A 98 11.22 1.23 3.51
CA LEU A 98 10.58 0.08 4.16
C LEU A 98 11.06 -1.25 3.61
N ARG A 99 11.39 -1.34 2.31
CA ARG A 99 11.93 -2.58 1.71
C ARG A 99 13.34 -2.87 2.24
N ILE A 100 14.15 -1.84 2.44
CA ILE A 100 15.49 -1.98 3.04
C ILE A 100 15.37 -2.38 4.51
N GLU A 101 14.49 -1.73 5.28
CA GLU A 101 14.23 -2.11 6.68
C GLU A 101 13.76 -3.56 6.80
N ASP A 102 12.87 -3.98 5.89
CA ASP A 102 12.38 -5.36 5.81
C ASP A 102 13.50 -6.35 5.50
N LEU A 103 14.37 -6.05 4.52
CA LEU A 103 15.54 -6.84 4.18
C LEU A 103 16.51 -6.97 5.37
N LEU A 104 16.84 -5.85 6.02
CA LEU A 104 17.74 -5.84 7.18
C LEU A 104 17.19 -6.68 8.33
N THR A 105 15.87 -6.63 8.56
CA THR A 105 15.19 -7.46 9.57
C THR A 105 15.37 -8.95 9.26
N GLN A 106 15.17 -9.35 8.00
CA GLN A 106 15.36 -10.74 7.57
C GLN A 106 16.81 -11.21 7.72
N LEU A 107 17.79 -10.38 7.33
CA LEU A 107 19.21 -10.72 7.48
C LEU A 107 19.61 -10.90 8.95
N ASN A 108 19.11 -10.06 9.84
CA ASN A 108 19.38 -10.16 11.28
C ASN A 108 18.75 -11.42 11.89
N GLN A 109 17.51 -11.75 11.52
CA GLN A 109 16.85 -12.98 11.96
C GLN A 109 17.58 -14.23 11.46
N SER A 110 18.07 -14.21 10.22
CA SER A 110 18.83 -15.32 9.62
C SER A 110 20.17 -15.52 10.32
N THR A 111 20.82 -14.43 10.73
CA THR A 111 22.08 -14.46 11.48
C THR A 111 21.88 -15.07 12.87
N ILE A 112 20.80 -14.72 13.57
CA ILE A 112 20.46 -15.31 14.88
C ILE A 112 20.07 -16.79 14.73
N ALA A 113 19.34 -17.17 13.69
CA ALA A 113 18.94 -18.57 13.46
C ALA A 113 20.11 -19.51 13.11
N THR A 114 21.29 -18.96 12.78
CA THR A 114 22.50 -19.72 12.44
C THR A 114 23.48 -19.81 13.62
N LEU A 115 23.19 -19.17 14.76
CA LEU A 115 23.96 -19.22 16.01
C LEU A 115 23.27 -20.12 17.04
#